data_AF-A0A9P9X340-F1
#
_entry.id   AF-A0A9P9X340-F1
#
_cell.length_a   1.000
_cell.length_b   1.000
_cell.length_c   1.000
_cell.angle_alpha   90.00
_cell.angle_beta   90.00
_cell.angle_gamma   90.00
#
_symmetry.space_group_name_H-M   'P 1'
#
loop_
_entity.id
_entity.type
_entity.pdbx_description
1 polymer ?
#
loop_
_entity_poly.entity_id
_entity_poly.type
_entity_poly.pdbx_seq_one_letter_code
_entity_poly.pdbx_strand_id
1 'polypeptide(L)'
;MDVEDDVELGPGRDIPTDGIPVNFVPAKAGDVIKLGLITCRVLEDGSRTDNRIGAAEFTLPPGLKGPPAHWHEMHDETFLTTKGTIRYHIPKPDGTEDTIDAKEGDYVTVPVRAPHTFSNPTDEEAKFFNTYTPAYYINYFKLLGTYVQEGKPISPKEHLDAMSNYATLPVPKKYSQKKKQI
;
A
#
# COMPACT_ATOMS: atom_id res chain seq x y z
N MET A 1 14.84 39.46 15.40
CA MET A 1 13.49 40.06 15.43
C MET A 1 12.57 38.93 15.79
N ASP A 2 12.24 38.84 17.07
CA ASP A 2 11.24 37.91 17.56
C ASP A 2 9.89 38.43 17.07
N VAL A 3 9.26 37.67 16.19
CA VAL A 3 7.91 37.94 15.73
C VAL A 3 7.01 37.02 16.56
N GLU A 4 6.80 37.38 17.82
CA GLU A 4 5.64 36.90 18.58
C GLU A 4 4.43 37.69 18.08
N ASP A 5 3.97 37.38 16.87
CA ASP A 5 2.68 37.87 16.41
C ASP A 5 1.60 36.98 17.05
N ASP A 6 0.70 37.58 17.83
CA ASP A 6 -0.52 36.95 18.33
C ASP A 6 -1.31 36.40 17.13
N VAL A 7 -1.24 35.09 16.90
CA VAL A 7 -1.97 34.43 15.80
C VAL A 7 -3.45 34.34 16.18
N GLU A 8 -4.28 35.25 15.67
CA GLU A 8 -5.73 35.15 15.80
C GLU A 8 -6.32 34.16 14.76
N LEU A 9 -7.03 33.13 15.23
CA LEU A 9 -7.60 32.08 14.37
C LEU A 9 -8.88 32.51 13.60
N GLY A 10 -9.32 33.75 13.75
CA GLY A 10 -10.56 34.27 13.17
C GLY A 10 -11.83 33.86 13.93
N PRO A 11 -12.97 34.51 13.64
CA PRO A 11 -14.19 34.36 14.45
C PRO A 11 -14.70 32.92 14.49
N GLY A 12 -14.97 32.42 15.70
CA GLY A 12 -15.53 31.08 15.93
C GLY A 12 -14.54 29.93 15.75
N ARG A 13 -13.24 30.21 15.62
CA ARG A 13 -12.17 29.20 15.64
C ARG A 13 -11.37 29.34 16.92
N ASP A 14 -11.14 28.20 17.56
CA ASP A 14 -10.25 28.06 18.71
C ASP A 14 -9.34 26.86 18.46
N ILE A 15 -8.25 26.74 19.20
CA ILE A 15 -7.44 25.52 19.19
C ILE A 15 -8.32 24.37 19.69
N PRO A 16 -8.37 23.23 19.01
CA PRO A 16 -9.00 22.04 19.56
C PRO A 16 -8.30 21.63 20.86
N THR A 17 -8.92 21.91 22.01
CA THR A 17 -8.38 21.55 23.34
C THR A 17 -8.90 20.20 23.83
N ASP A 18 -9.65 19.47 23.01
CA ASP A 18 -10.25 18.17 23.28
C ASP A 18 -9.21 17.03 23.41
N GLY A 19 -7.92 17.36 23.42
CA GLY A 19 -6.85 16.42 23.77
C GLY A 19 -6.69 15.31 22.75
N ILE A 20 -7.04 15.55 21.49
CA ILE A 20 -6.86 14.58 20.40
C ILE A 20 -5.38 14.20 20.33
N PRO A 21 -5.03 12.92 20.56
CA PRO A 21 -3.64 12.52 20.66
C PRO A 21 -2.96 12.52 19.28
N VAL A 22 -1.75 13.09 19.21
CA VAL A 22 -0.86 12.93 18.07
C VAL A 22 -0.27 11.53 18.09
N ASN A 23 -0.39 10.79 16.98
CA ASN A 23 0.26 9.50 16.81
C ASN A 23 1.74 9.69 16.46
N PHE A 24 2.63 9.02 17.19
CA PHE A 24 4.06 8.97 16.89
C PHE A 24 4.53 7.52 16.84
N VAL A 25 5.03 7.09 15.68
CA VAL A 25 5.55 5.74 15.47
C VAL A 25 7.06 5.81 15.19
N PRO A 26 7.92 5.54 16.19
CA PRO A 26 9.38 5.53 16.00
C PRO A 26 9.80 4.61 14.87
N ALA A 27 10.85 4.95 14.12
CA ALA A 27 11.29 4.22 12.91
C ALA A 27 11.50 2.69 13.10
N LYS A 28 11.76 2.23 14.33
CA LYS A 28 11.98 0.81 14.68
C LYS A 28 10.82 0.16 15.46
N ALA A 29 9.71 0.88 15.61
CA ALA A 29 8.50 0.44 16.31
C ALA A 29 7.30 0.35 15.35
N GLY A 30 6.13 -0.05 15.83
CA GLY A 30 4.93 -0.27 15.01
C GLY A 30 4.71 -1.74 14.67
N ASP A 31 3.52 -2.05 14.18
CA ASP A 31 3.10 -3.43 13.95
C ASP A 31 3.73 -3.98 12.66
N VAL A 32 4.56 -5.01 12.80
CA VAL A 32 5.26 -5.65 11.68
C VAL A 32 4.57 -6.94 11.29
N ILE A 33 4.17 -7.02 10.03
CA ILE A 33 3.48 -8.15 9.42
C ILE A 33 4.37 -8.75 8.34
N LYS A 34 4.53 -10.08 8.35
CA LYS A 34 5.20 -10.83 7.28
C LYS A 34 4.18 -11.29 6.26
N LEU A 35 4.39 -10.91 5.01
CA LEU A 35 3.54 -11.24 3.85
C LEU A 35 4.37 -12.10 2.89
N GLY A 36 4.68 -13.32 3.32
CA GLY A 36 5.70 -14.15 2.67
C GLY A 36 7.09 -13.52 2.81
N LEU A 37 7.72 -13.18 1.67
CA LEU A 37 9.03 -12.54 1.64
C LEU A 37 8.98 -11.03 1.90
N ILE A 38 7.81 -10.42 1.79
CA ILE A 38 7.59 -8.99 2.00
C ILE A 38 7.43 -8.71 3.49
N THR A 39 8.02 -7.61 3.96
CA THR A 39 7.76 -7.09 5.31
C THR A 39 6.92 -5.82 5.21
N CYS A 40 5.76 -5.81 5.86
CA CYS A 40 4.88 -4.66 6.00
C CYS A 40 4.97 -4.14 7.43
N ARG A 41 5.20 -2.84 7.61
CA ARG A 41 5.21 -2.16 8.91
C ARG A 41 4.09 -1.13 8.91
N VAL A 42 3.06 -1.36 9.69
CA VAL A 42 1.90 -0.46 9.78
C VAL A 42 2.26 0.78 10.61
N LEU A 43 1.96 1.95 10.07
CA LEU A 43 2.21 3.26 10.68
C LEU A 43 0.92 3.93 11.15
N GLU A 44 -0.16 3.76 10.41
CA GLU A 44 -1.51 4.18 10.76
C GLU A 44 -2.51 3.15 10.21
N ASP A 45 -3.42 2.66 11.04
CA ASP A 45 -4.40 1.63 10.66
C ASP A 45 -5.83 2.15 10.51
N GLY A 46 -6.04 3.45 10.70
CA GLY A 46 -7.34 4.11 10.58
C GLY A 46 -8.04 4.34 11.91
N SER A 47 -7.62 3.66 12.99
CA SER A 47 -8.27 3.75 14.31
C SER A 47 -8.21 5.16 14.91
N ARG A 48 -7.24 5.98 14.48
CA ARG A 48 -7.04 7.36 14.97
C ARG A 48 -7.57 8.41 14.01
N THR A 49 -8.01 8.00 12.82
CA THR A 49 -8.37 8.90 11.72
C THR A 49 -9.82 8.73 11.26
N ASP A 50 -10.63 8.01 12.04
CA ASP A 50 -12.01 7.63 11.65
C ASP A 50 -12.01 6.87 10.31
N ASN A 51 -11.05 5.95 10.16
CA ASN A 51 -10.79 5.14 8.97
C ASN A 51 -10.51 5.93 7.68
N ARG A 52 -10.16 7.22 7.77
CA ARG A 52 -9.91 8.05 6.58
C ARG A 52 -8.60 7.72 5.89
N ILE A 53 -7.55 7.47 6.65
CA ILE A 53 -6.19 7.24 6.11
C ILE A 53 -5.56 6.05 6.79
N GLY A 54 -5.05 5.11 5.99
CA GLY A 54 -4.13 4.06 6.42
C GLY A 54 -2.75 4.33 5.83
N ALA A 55 -1.69 3.92 6.53
CA ALA A 55 -0.32 4.08 6.06
C ALA A 55 0.58 2.93 6.52
N ALA A 56 1.47 2.49 5.64
CA ALA A 56 2.42 1.43 5.94
C ALA A 56 3.73 1.63 5.16
N GLU A 57 4.83 1.09 5.70
CA GLU A 57 6.09 0.93 4.99
C GLU A 57 6.25 -0.52 4.55
N PHE A 58 6.69 -0.73 3.31
CA PHE A 58 6.97 -2.04 2.77
C PHE A 58 8.45 -2.18 2.45
N THR A 59 9.02 -3.33 2.80
CA THR A 59 10.39 -3.73 2.44
C THR A 59 10.35 -4.94 1.54
N LEU A 60 10.97 -4.81 0.36
CA LEU A 60 10.98 -5.80 -0.71
C LEU A 60 12.39 -6.37 -0.88
N PRO A 61 12.58 -7.70 -0.76
CA PRO A 61 13.89 -8.30 -1.00
C PRO A 61 14.28 -8.23 -2.49
N PRO A 62 15.59 -8.37 -2.80
CA PRO A 62 16.07 -8.52 -4.16
C PRO A 62 15.33 -9.60 -4.95
N GLY A 63 15.10 -9.35 -6.24
CA GLY A 63 14.47 -10.31 -7.16
C GLY A 63 13.01 -10.67 -6.84
N LEU A 64 12.35 -9.95 -5.92
CA LEU A 64 10.95 -10.19 -5.59
C LEU A 64 10.08 -10.04 -6.84
N LYS A 65 9.34 -11.10 -7.17
CA LYS A 65 8.19 -11.05 -8.08
C LYS A 65 6.99 -10.76 -7.20
N GLY A 66 6.50 -9.53 -7.22
CA GLY A 66 5.45 -9.09 -6.32
C GLY A 66 4.12 -9.73 -6.62
N PRO A 67 3.05 -9.31 -5.91
CA PRO A 67 1.80 -10.04 -5.90
C PRO A 67 1.21 -10.18 -7.31
N PRO A 68 0.30 -11.14 -7.54
CA PRO A 68 -0.45 -11.17 -8.79
C PRO A 68 -1.11 -9.81 -9.07
N ALA A 69 -1.22 -9.45 -10.35
CA ALA A 69 -1.90 -8.23 -10.75
C ALA A 69 -3.34 -8.20 -10.23
N HIS A 70 -3.73 -7.05 -9.68
CA HIS A 70 -5.02 -6.84 -9.05
C HIS A 70 -5.46 -5.37 -9.20
N TRP A 71 -6.65 -5.07 -8.69
CA TRP A 71 -7.21 -3.72 -8.63
C TRP A 71 -8.18 -3.63 -7.44
N HIS A 72 -8.50 -2.41 -7.04
CA HIS A 72 -9.36 -2.14 -5.88
C HIS A 72 -10.65 -1.42 -6.27
N GLU A 73 -11.76 -1.78 -5.65
CA GLU A 73 -13.07 -1.15 -5.86
C GLU A 73 -13.31 0.07 -4.98
N MET A 74 -12.61 0.17 -3.85
CA MET A 74 -13.04 1.08 -2.76
C MET A 74 -11.94 1.99 -2.22
N HIS A 75 -10.68 1.81 -2.59
CA HIS A 75 -9.60 2.66 -2.10
C HIS A 75 -8.60 3.04 -3.19
N ASP A 76 -8.05 4.23 -3.04
CA ASP A 76 -6.86 4.66 -3.75
C ASP A 76 -5.61 4.26 -2.97
N GLU A 77 -4.54 3.98 -3.68
CA GLU A 77 -3.22 3.74 -3.11
C GLU A 77 -2.22 4.76 -3.61
N THR A 78 -1.25 5.12 -2.76
CA THR A 78 -0.13 5.94 -3.19
C THR A 78 1.18 5.37 -2.70
N PHE A 79 2.22 5.43 -3.50
CA PHE A 79 3.51 4.82 -3.22
C PHE A 79 4.60 5.86 -3.37
N LEU A 80 5.35 6.11 -2.30
CA LEU A 80 6.60 6.87 -2.35
C LEU A 80 7.75 5.89 -2.19
N THR A 81 8.59 5.74 -3.21
CA THR A 81 9.80 4.91 -3.06
C THR A 81 10.77 5.61 -2.13
N THR A 82 11.13 4.94 -1.03
CA THR A 82 12.01 5.50 0.02
C THR A 82 13.40 4.86 0.03
N LYS A 83 13.61 3.78 -0.75
CA LYS A 83 14.91 3.15 -0.97
C LYS A 83 14.88 2.30 -2.24
N GLY A 84 15.96 2.33 -3.02
CA GLY A 84 16.18 1.42 -4.15
C GLY A 84 15.29 1.75 -5.35
N THR A 85 14.87 0.71 -6.08
CA THR A 85 14.00 0.85 -7.27
C THR A 85 12.89 -0.18 -7.25
N ILE A 86 11.67 0.26 -7.51
CA ILE A 86 10.47 -0.59 -7.58
C ILE A 86 9.91 -0.46 -8.99
N ARG A 87 9.69 -1.61 -9.64
CA ARG A 87 9.04 -1.65 -10.95
C ARG A 87 7.55 -1.84 -10.77
N TYR A 88 6.76 -0.84 -11.13
CA TYR A 88 5.31 -0.95 -11.26
C TYR A 88 4.95 -1.48 -12.64
N HIS A 89 3.94 -2.32 -12.67
CA HIS A 89 3.40 -2.98 -13.86
C HIS A 89 1.93 -2.58 -13.99
N ILE A 90 1.54 -2.05 -15.14
CA ILE A 90 0.17 -1.55 -15.40
C ILE A 90 -0.44 -2.36 -16.55
N PRO A 91 -1.17 -3.45 -16.26
CA PRO A 91 -1.85 -4.24 -17.27
C PRO A 91 -2.93 -3.44 -18.00
N LYS A 92 -3.04 -3.65 -19.32
CA LYS A 92 -4.02 -2.99 -20.17
C LYS A 92 -5.09 -3.97 -20.68
N PRO A 93 -6.30 -3.48 -21.01
CA PRO A 93 -7.40 -4.33 -21.50
C PRO A 93 -7.10 -5.10 -22.80
N ASP A 94 -6.12 -4.66 -23.58
CA ASP A 94 -5.68 -5.33 -24.82
C ASP A 94 -4.67 -6.46 -24.60
N GLY A 95 -4.25 -6.69 -23.33
CA GLY A 95 -3.25 -7.69 -22.93
C GLY A 95 -1.80 -7.18 -22.98
N THR A 96 -1.59 -5.88 -23.24
CA THR A 96 -0.28 -5.22 -23.08
C THR A 96 -0.06 -4.77 -21.64
N GLU A 97 1.16 -4.32 -21.33
CA GLU A 97 1.54 -3.84 -20.01
C GLU A 97 2.52 -2.67 -20.17
N ASP A 98 2.28 -1.59 -19.42
CA ASP A 98 3.28 -0.54 -19.23
C ASP A 98 4.08 -0.82 -17.95
N THR A 99 5.31 -0.34 -17.90
CA THR A 99 6.16 -0.44 -16.71
C THR A 99 6.74 0.89 -16.31
N ILE A 100 6.84 1.15 -15.01
CA ILE A 100 7.45 2.34 -14.43
C ILE A 100 8.49 1.88 -13.41
N ASP A 101 9.75 2.29 -13.58
CA ASP A 101 10.80 2.07 -12.59
C ASP A 101 10.89 3.30 -11.68
N ALA A 102 10.22 3.24 -10.53
CA ALA A 102 10.23 4.31 -9.53
C ALA A 102 11.47 4.18 -8.65
N LYS A 103 12.29 5.22 -8.60
CA LYS A 103 13.50 5.33 -7.79
C LYS A 103 13.21 6.08 -6.50
N GLU A 104 14.16 6.11 -5.58
CA GLU A 104 14.05 6.88 -4.34
C GLU A 104 13.61 8.33 -4.59
N GLY A 105 12.53 8.74 -3.93
CA GLY A 105 11.89 10.05 -4.10
C GLY A 105 10.75 10.09 -5.12
N ASP A 106 10.63 9.10 -6.01
CA ASP A 106 9.54 9.02 -6.98
C ASP A 106 8.22 8.59 -6.33
N TYR A 107 7.11 9.12 -6.84
CA TYR A 107 5.77 8.91 -6.32
C TYR A 107 4.83 8.33 -7.39
N VAL A 108 4.07 7.32 -7.02
CA VAL A 108 3.06 6.68 -7.88
C VAL A 108 1.70 6.73 -7.19
N THR A 109 0.65 7.07 -7.93
CA THR A 109 -0.72 7.00 -7.46
C THR A 109 -1.46 5.95 -8.28
N VAL A 110 -2.20 5.09 -7.58
CA VAL A 110 -3.06 4.06 -8.15
C VAL A 110 -4.48 4.36 -7.71
N PRO A 111 -5.29 4.97 -8.60
CA PRO A 111 -6.69 5.22 -8.29
C PRO A 111 -7.52 3.94 -8.23
N VAL A 112 -8.70 4.03 -7.61
CA VAL A 112 -9.75 3.00 -7.68
C VAL A 112 -9.93 2.51 -9.13
N ARG A 113 -10.02 1.19 -9.29
CA ARG A 113 -10.17 0.46 -10.57
C ARG A 113 -8.96 0.54 -11.51
N ALA A 114 -7.81 1.06 -11.09
CA ALA A 114 -6.57 0.95 -11.87
C ALA A 114 -5.87 -0.40 -11.64
N PRO A 115 -5.77 -1.28 -12.66
CA PRO A 115 -5.03 -2.54 -12.55
C PRO A 115 -3.54 -2.30 -12.38
N HIS A 116 -2.92 -2.98 -11.42
CA HIS A 116 -1.51 -2.82 -11.14
C HIS A 116 -0.89 -4.03 -10.45
N THR A 117 0.44 -4.09 -10.46
CA THR A 117 1.28 -4.84 -9.53
C THR A 117 2.66 -4.17 -9.46
N PHE A 118 3.55 -4.67 -8.61
CA PHE A 118 4.93 -4.24 -8.52
C PHE A 118 5.89 -5.43 -8.43
N SER A 119 7.16 -5.18 -8.71
CA SER A 119 8.26 -6.11 -8.47
C SER A 119 9.51 -5.37 -8.00
N ASN A 120 10.45 -6.09 -7.40
CA ASN A 120 11.82 -5.64 -7.23
C ASN A 120 12.72 -6.47 -8.16
N PRO A 121 12.98 -6.02 -9.39
CA PRO A 121 13.79 -6.77 -10.34
C PRO A 121 15.30 -6.65 -10.09
N THR A 122 15.71 -5.86 -9.09
CA THR A 122 17.11 -5.55 -8.80
C THR A 122 17.74 -6.57 -7.85
N ASP A 123 19.04 -6.47 -7.66
CA ASP A 123 19.85 -7.22 -6.69
C ASP A 123 19.91 -6.56 -5.30
N GLU A 124 19.28 -5.40 -5.13
CA GLU A 124 19.27 -4.63 -3.89
C GLU A 124 17.87 -4.61 -3.23
N GLU A 125 17.83 -4.40 -1.92
CA GLU A 125 16.57 -4.21 -1.19
C GLU A 125 15.91 -2.88 -1.58
N ALA A 126 14.60 -2.91 -1.84
CA ALA A 126 13.80 -1.72 -2.10
C ALA A 126 12.76 -1.48 -0.99
N LYS A 127 12.37 -0.21 -0.79
CA LYS A 127 11.32 0.19 0.17
C LYS A 127 10.41 1.24 -0.41
N PHE A 128 9.16 1.21 0.05
CA PHE A 128 8.21 2.28 -0.21
C PHE A 128 7.33 2.57 1.01
N PHE A 129 6.93 3.84 1.13
CA PHE A 129 5.83 4.28 1.97
C PHE A 129 4.54 4.23 1.14
N ASN A 130 3.48 3.65 1.71
CA ASN A 130 2.21 3.44 1.06
C ASN A 130 1.08 4.05 1.89
N THR A 131 0.12 4.71 1.23
CA THR A 131 -1.13 5.15 1.87
C THR A 131 -2.34 4.52 1.22
N TYR A 132 -3.41 4.40 1.99
CA TYR A 132 -4.70 3.86 1.59
C TYR A 132 -5.79 4.83 2.02
N THR A 133 -6.68 5.19 1.10
CA THR A 133 -7.84 6.02 1.41
C THR A 133 -9.08 5.35 0.85
N PRO A 134 -10.00 4.82 1.69
CA PRO A 134 -9.96 4.78 3.16
C PRO A 134 -8.99 3.73 3.74
N ALA A 135 -8.76 3.81 5.06
CA ALA A 135 -7.77 3.00 5.81
C ALA A 135 -8.06 1.50 5.89
N TYR A 136 -9.31 1.09 5.58
CA TYR A 136 -9.81 -0.26 5.85
C TYR A 136 -8.95 -1.36 5.24
N TYR A 137 -8.24 -1.07 4.14
CA TYR A 137 -7.37 -2.03 3.46
C TYR A 137 -6.19 -2.52 4.31
N ILE A 138 -5.76 -1.79 5.34
CA ILE A 138 -4.72 -2.26 6.27
C ILE A 138 -5.09 -3.60 6.92
N ASN A 139 -6.38 -3.85 7.14
CA ASN A 139 -6.87 -5.08 7.74
C ASN A 139 -6.69 -6.31 6.81
N TYR A 140 -6.59 -6.11 5.50
CA TYR A 140 -6.23 -7.17 4.56
C TYR A 140 -4.83 -7.73 4.87
N PHE A 141 -3.85 -6.85 5.09
CA PHE A 141 -2.49 -7.29 5.45
C PHE A 141 -2.47 -7.98 6.82
N LYS A 142 -3.24 -7.47 7.79
CA LYS A 142 -3.38 -8.13 9.10
C LYS A 142 -3.91 -9.56 8.94
N LEU A 143 -4.94 -9.78 8.10
CA LEU A 143 -5.48 -11.11 7.79
C LEU A 143 -4.45 -12.00 7.08
N LEU A 144 -3.74 -11.49 6.06
CA LEU A 144 -2.69 -12.27 5.40
C LEU A 144 -1.57 -12.66 6.37
N GLY A 145 -1.25 -11.78 7.33
CA GLY A 145 -0.30 -12.05 8.40
C GLY A 145 -0.68 -13.24 9.25
N THR A 146 -1.96 -13.44 9.58
CA THR A 146 -2.40 -14.60 10.36
C THR A 146 -2.20 -15.89 9.57
N TYR A 147 -2.48 -15.91 8.26
CA TYR A 147 -2.24 -17.08 7.42
C TYR A 147 -0.76 -17.47 7.38
N VAL A 148 0.14 -16.49 7.29
CA VAL A 148 1.60 -16.73 7.32
C VAL A 148 2.03 -17.27 8.68
N GLN A 149 1.55 -16.69 9.78
CA GLN A 149 1.89 -17.13 11.15
C GLN A 149 1.39 -18.55 11.45
N GLU A 150 0.21 -18.91 10.97
CA GLU A 150 -0.36 -20.25 11.14
C GLU A 150 0.35 -21.31 10.29
N GLY A 151 1.16 -20.91 9.29
CA GLY A 151 1.89 -21.81 8.41
C GLY A 151 1.00 -22.70 7.55
N LYS A 152 -0.30 -22.38 7.44
CA LYS A 152 -1.26 -23.17 6.67
C LYS A 152 -1.28 -22.69 5.22
N PRO A 153 -1.21 -23.60 4.24
CA PRO A 153 -1.46 -23.25 2.86
C PRO A 153 -2.88 -22.69 2.70
N ILE A 154 -2.99 -21.47 2.19
CA ILE A 154 -4.28 -20.88 1.83
C ILE A 154 -4.77 -21.52 0.53
N SER A 155 -6.02 -22.00 0.51
CA SER A 155 -6.61 -22.50 -0.73
C SER A 155 -6.87 -21.35 -1.72
N PRO A 156 -6.94 -21.62 -3.03
CA PRO A 156 -7.26 -20.59 -4.02
C PRO A 156 -8.59 -19.86 -3.73
N LYS A 157 -9.59 -20.59 -3.20
CA LYS A 157 -10.88 -20.01 -2.83
C LYS A 157 -10.76 -19.09 -1.63
N GLU A 158 -10.10 -19.53 -0.55
CA GLU A 158 -9.89 -18.69 0.64
C GLU A 158 -9.08 -17.44 0.30
N HIS A 159 -8.11 -17.54 -0.60
CA HIS A 159 -7.36 -16.38 -1.06
C HIS A 159 -8.24 -15.39 -1.83
N LEU A 160 -9.09 -15.88 -2.74
CA LEU A 160 -10.02 -15.03 -3.48
C LEU A 160 -11.08 -14.40 -2.56
N ASP A 161 -11.61 -15.16 -1.60
CA ASP A 161 -12.55 -14.68 -0.59
C ASP A 161 -11.88 -13.58 0.27
N ALA A 162 -10.64 -13.80 0.70
CA ALA A 162 -9.85 -12.80 1.44
C ALA A 162 -9.65 -11.52 0.61
N MET A 163 -9.27 -11.61 -0.67
CA MET A 163 -9.14 -10.42 -1.53
C MET A 163 -10.47 -9.66 -1.66
N SER A 164 -11.55 -10.40 -1.92
CA SER A 164 -12.89 -9.81 -2.18
C SER A 164 -13.47 -9.12 -0.93
N ASN A 165 -13.24 -9.68 0.26
CA ASN A 165 -13.67 -9.08 1.54
C ASN A 165 -13.06 -7.69 1.80
N TYR A 166 -11.96 -7.35 1.12
CA TYR A 166 -11.31 -6.06 1.20
C TYR A 166 -11.30 -5.34 -0.16
N ALA A 167 -12.37 -5.55 -0.94
CA ALA A 167 -12.62 -4.82 -2.19
C ALA A 167 -11.45 -4.91 -3.20
N THR A 168 -10.74 -6.03 -3.19
CA THR A 168 -9.59 -6.28 -4.06
C THR A 168 -9.90 -7.46 -4.97
N LEU A 169 -9.65 -7.30 -6.26
CA LEU A 169 -9.97 -8.32 -7.26
C LEU A 169 -8.76 -8.61 -8.13
N PRO A 170 -8.52 -9.89 -8.49
CA PRO A 170 -7.46 -10.23 -9.40
C PRO A 170 -7.75 -9.71 -10.81
N VAL A 171 -6.70 -9.36 -11.55
CA VAL A 171 -6.81 -9.14 -13.00
C VAL A 171 -6.99 -10.50 -13.68
N PRO A 172 -8.08 -10.71 -14.46
CA PRO A 172 -8.29 -11.96 -15.17
C PRO A 172 -7.15 -12.27 -16.15
N LYS A 173 -6.73 -13.53 -16.23
CA LYS A 173 -5.61 -13.97 -17.10
C LYS A 173 -5.71 -13.52 -18.56
N LYS A 174 -6.93 -13.36 -19.11
CA LYS A 174 -7.15 -12.86 -20.48
C LYS A 174 -6.59 -11.44 -20.72
N TYR A 175 -6.38 -10.67 -19.64
CA TYR A 175 -5.76 -9.34 -19.65
C TYR A 175 -4.30 -9.35 -19.20
N SER A 176 -3.76 -10.50 -18.79
CA SER A 176 -2.38 -10.65 -18.31
C SER A 176 -1.48 -11.44 -19.26
N GLN A 177 -2.02 -11.96 -20.36
CA GLN A 177 -1.24 -12.73 -21.34
C GLN A 177 -0.85 -11.88 -22.54
N LYS A 178 0.46 -11.77 -22.77
CA LYS A 178 1.02 -11.29 -24.04
C LYS A 178 0.37 -12.06 -25.18
N LYS A 179 -0.43 -11.40 -26.02
CA LYS A 179 -0.72 -11.95 -27.35
C LYS A 179 0.64 -12.17 -28.01
N LYS A 180 1.01 -13.42 -28.28
CA LYS A 180 2.16 -13.68 -29.14
C LYS A 180 1.88 -12.98 -30.46
N GLN A 181 2.72 -12.02 -30.83
CA GLN A 181 2.72 -11.49 -32.19
C GLN A 181 2.93 -12.70 -33.11
N ILE A 182 1.96 -12.95 -33.99
CA ILE A 182 2.03 -13.95 -35.06
C ILE A 182 2.97 -13.42 -36.13
#